data_AF-A0A943NGT0-F1
#
_entry.id   AF-A0A943NGT0-F1
#
_cell.length_a   1.000
_cell.length_b   1.000
_cell.length_c   1.000
_cell.angle_alpha   90.00
_cell.angle_beta   90.00
_cell.angle_gamma   90.00
#
_symmetry.space_group_name_H-M   'P 1'
#
loop_
_entity.id
_entity.type
_entity.pdbx_description
1 polymer ?
#
loop_
_entity_poly.entity_id
_entity_poly.type
_entity_poly.pdbx_seq_one_letter_code
_entity_poly.pdbx_strand_id
1 'polypeptide(L)'
;MDKHQELSSLEIRHLLLDTLAYEGDDIDKGKRNFKLCGYQGSQNDLFRLSEGLALNRGLICRNIEPSDAAWGAHGLLLHSGHTTNFSDREITYIYEQFHLLLVQGIIAPGAIGNYGPNLPYFHVTEYGIKCLSTRDVLPYDVDGYLDKIRNILGVDEWLLFYVHEALRCFNANCLEASVIMLGPALTSYLGIYAPEKKEEMVNELEKNMNISNKYSIYIKYFDFIKKSITADTFKSLLPQMDKCAMTSYANFVRITRNQLAHPNDTSMERLEVLMIFISFVKYCETQYAFINFFKNN
;
A
#
# COMPACT_ATOMS: atom_id res chain seq x y z
N MET A 1 11.86 -21.54 -28.37
CA MET A 1 11.79 -20.21 -27.73
C MET A 1 10.89 -20.37 -26.54
N ASP A 2 11.48 -20.44 -25.34
CA ASP A 2 10.69 -20.41 -24.11
C ASP A 2 9.97 -19.07 -24.05
N LYS A 3 8.63 -19.11 -24.06
CA LYS A 3 7.83 -17.92 -23.82
C LYS A 3 8.03 -17.54 -22.37
N HIS A 4 8.76 -16.45 -22.13
CA HIS A 4 8.73 -15.80 -20.83
C HIS A 4 7.27 -15.46 -20.49
N GLN A 5 6.87 -15.72 -19.25
CA GLN A 5 5.56 -15.29 -18.74
C GLN A 5 5.51 -13.75 -18.72
N GLU A 6 4.56 -13.14 -19.43
CA GLU A 6 4.43 -11.69 -19.46
C GLU A 6 4.27 -11.10 -18.06
N LEU A 7 4.95 -9.97 -17.82
CA LEU A 7 4.85 -9.24 -16.56
C LEU A 7 3.43 -8.69 -16.37
N SER A 8 2.92 -8.85 -15.15
CA SER A 8 1.68 -8.22 -14.73
C SER A 8 1.82 -6.71 -14.62
N SER A 9 0.69 -6.00 -14.64
CA SER A 9 0.65 -4.55 -14.44
C SER A 9 1.31 -4.11 -13.13
N LEU A 10 1.23 -4.94 -12.08
CA LEU A 10 1.85 -4.67 -10.79
C LEU A 10 3.37 -4.85 -10.83
N GLU A 11 3.86 -5.90 -11.50
CA GLU A 11 5.29 -6.13 -11.68
C GLU A 11 5.94 -5.00 -12.49
N ILE A 12 5.26 -4.51 -13.53
CA ILE A 12 5.69 -3.32 -14.28
C ILE A 12 5.75 -2.10 -13.37
N ARG A 13 4.75 -1.90 -12.50
CA ARG A 13 4.76 -0.80 -11.55
C ARG A 13 5.96 -0.86 -10.60
N HIS A 14 6.20 -2.02 -10.00
CA HIS A 14 7.35 -2.24 -9.12
C HIS A 14 8.66 -2.02 -9.87
N LEU A 15 8.75 -2.46 -11.13
CA LEU A 15 9.90 -2.21 -11.98
C LEU A 15 10.16 -0.71 -12.21
N LEU A 16 9.12 0.09 -12.50
CA LEU A 16 9.28 1.55 -12.65
C LEU A 16 9.75 2.21 -11.35
N LEU A 17 9.18 1.84 -10.21
CA LEU A 17 9.58 2.35 -8.90
C LEU A 17 11.03 1.97 -8.56
N ASP A 18 11.39 0.71 -8.77
CA ASP A 18 12.76 0.22 -8.55
C ASP A 18 13.77 0.90 -9.47
N THR A 19 13.36 1.23 -10.70
CA THR A 19 14.19 1.97 -11.65
C THR A 19 14.42 3.40 -11.20
N LEU A 20 13.38 4.08 -10.70
CA LEU A 20 13.52 5.41 -10.10
C LEU A 20 14.40 5.39 -8.85
N ALA A 21 14.34 4.30 -8.06
CA ALA A 21 15.16 4.08 -6.86
C ALA A 21 16.54 3.46 -7.14
N TYR A 22 16.89 3.23 -8.42
CA TYR A 22 18.11 2.50 -8.76
C TYR A 22 19.36 3.34 -8.53
N GLU A 23 20.38 2.75 -7.89
CA GLU A 23 21.62 3.44 -7.55
C GLU A 23 22.86 2.90 -8.30
N GLY A 24 22.74 1.74 -8.95
CA GLY A 24 23.82 1.16 -9.76
C GLY A 24 24.02 1.85 -11.12
N ASP A 25 25.00 1.38 -11.89
CA ASP A 25 25.41 1.94 -13.18
C ASP A 25 25.42 0.91 -14.33
N ASP A 26 24.85 -0.26 -14.11
CA ASP A 26 24.90 -1.46 -14.98
C ASP A 26 23.61 -1.71 -15.78
N ILE A 27 22.56 -0.92 -15.57
CA ILE A 27 21.28 -1.04 -16.29
C ILE A 27 21.23 -0.14 -17.53
N ASP A 28 22.26 0.67 -17.77
CA ASP A 28 22.33 1.56 -18.92
C ASP A 28 23.76 1.74 -19.44
N LYS A 29 23.93 1.82 -20.76
CA LYS A 29 25.22 2.11 -21.42
C LYS A 29 25.79 3.46 -21.00
N GLY A 30 24.91 4.45 -20.79
CA GLY A 30 25.28 5.78 -20.33
C GLY A 30 25.75 5.85 -18.87
N LYS A 31 25.62 4.77 -18.09
CA LYS A 31 25.95 4.71 -16.66
C LYS A 31 25.29 5.82 -15.84
N ARG A 32 24.07 6.22 -16.24
CA ARG A 32 23.25 7.22 -15.57
C ARG A 32 22.07 6.53 -14.89
N ASN A 33 21.61 7.12 -13.79
CA ASN A 33 20.38 6.76 -13.12
C ASN A 33 19.69 8.04 -12.62
N PHE A 34 18.43 7.92 -12.18
CA PHE A 34 17.67 9.09 -11.74
C PHE A 34 18.33 9.78 -10.55
N LYS A 35 18.90 9.04 -9.59
CA LYS A 35 19.59 9.64 -8.43
C LYS A 35 20.76 10.53 -8.85
N LEU A 36 21.62 10.07 -9.76
CA LEU A 36 22.76 10.85 -10.30
C LEU A 36 22.31 12.07 -11.10
N CYS A 37 21.14 12.01 -11.73
CA CYS A 37 20.60 13.08 -12.55
C CYS A 37 19.69 14.04 -11.76
N GLY A 38 19.65 13.95 -10.41
CA GLY A 38 18.85 14.83 -9.56
C GLY A 38 17.36 14.47 -9.55
N TYR A 39 17.04 13.19 -9.75
CA TYR A 39 15.69 12.63 -9.85
C TYR A 39 14.81 13.30 -10.92
N GLN A 40 15.41 13.68 -12.05
CA GLN A 40 14.73 14.30 -13.18
C GLN A 40 15.21 13.70 -14.51
N GLY A 41 14.31 13.62 -15.49
CA GLY A 41 14.60 13.05 -16.80
C GLY A 41 13.39 13.05 -17.72
N SER A 42 13.49 12.32 -18.82
CA SER A 42 12.39 12.11 -19.76
C SER A 42 11.68 10.77 -19.51
N GLN A 43 10.45 10.64 -19.99
CA GLN A 43 9.74 9.34 -20.08
C GLN A 43 10.60 8.25 -20.71
N ASN A 44 11.32 8.59 -21.78
CA ASN A 44 12.17 7.66 -22.50
C ASN A 44 13.34 7.16 -21.63
N ASP A 45 13.92 8.01 -20.79
CA ASP A 45 14.94 7.58 -19.82
C ASP A 45 14.37 6.53 -18.87
N LEU A 46 13.17 6.76 -18.32
CA LEU A 46 12.55 5.81 -17.41
C LEU A 46 12.26 4.48 -18.08
N PHE A 47 11.69 4.47 -19.28
CA PHE A 47 11.35 3.23 -19.99
C PHE A 47 12.60 2.44 -20.39
N ARG A 48 13.62 3.12 -20.91
CA ARG A 48 14.90 2.52 -21.29
C ARG A 48 15.63 1.91 -20.09
N LEU A 49 15.71 2.64 -18.97
CA LEU A 49 16.35 2.11 -17.76
C LEU A 49 15.54 0.96 -17.15
N SER A 50 14.20 1.02 -17.23
CA SER A 50 13.33 -0.07 -16.75
C SER A 50 13.52 -1.35 -17.56
N GLU A 51 13.69 -1.23 -18.89
CA GLU A 51 14.07 -2.34 -19.75
C GLU A 51 15.43 -2.95 -19.34
N GLY A 52 16.44 -2.10 -19.13
CA GLY A 52 17.76 -2.53 -18.69
C GLY A 52 17.72 -3.27 -17.34
N LEU A 53 16.96 -2.74 -16.38
CA LEU A 53 16.77 -3.38 -15.08
C LEU A 53 16.04 -4.73 -15.19
N ALA A 54 15.00 -4.81 -16.02
CA ALA A 54 14.27 -6.05 -16.27
C ALA A 54 15.17 -7.12 -16.90
N LEU A 55 16.00 -6.75 -17.88
CA LEU A 55 16.98 -7.65 -18.50
C LEU A 55 18.02 -8.14 -17.49
N ASN A 56 18.59 -7.24 -16.68
CA ASN A 56 19.59 -7.60 -15.67
C ASN A 56 19.02 -8.54 -14.59
N ARG A 57 17.73 -8.40 -14.27
CA ARG A 57 17.02 -9.28 -13.33
C ARG A 57 16.47 -10.56 -13.97
N GLY A 58 16.61 -10.73 -15.28
CA GLY A 58 16.06 -11.87 -16.01
C GLY A 58 14.53 -11.91 -16.06
N LEU A 59 13.87 -10.75 -15.91
CA LEU A 59 12.41 -10.59 -15.95
C LEU A 59 11.85 -10.51 -17.38
N ILE A 60 12.71 -10.30 -18.38
CA ILE A 60 12.38 -10.36 -19.81
C ILE A 60 13.59 -10.92 -20.57
N CYS A 61 13.36 -11.46 -21.76
CA CYS A 61 14.43 -11.99 -22.61
C CYS A 61 15.07 -10.91 -23.49
N ARG A 62 16.39 -10.95 -23.66
CA ARG A 62 17.11 -10.10 -24.60
C ARG A 62 16.98 -10.63 -26.03
N ASN A 63 16.02 -10.10 -26.77
CA ASN A 63 15.81 -10.40 -28.19
C ASN A 63 16.45 -9.35 -29.10
N ILE A 64 16.47 -8.09 -28.66
CA ILE A 64 17.13 -6.97 -29.32
C ILE A 64 18.05 -6.22 -28.34
N GLU A 65 19.00 -5.47 -28.88
CA GLU A 65 19.85 -4.61 -28.07
C GLU A 65 19.05 -3.40 -27.57
N PRO A 66 19.09 -3.08 -26.26
CA PRO A 66 18.43 -1.89 -25.72
C PRO A 66 18.90 -0.63 -26.42
N SER A 67 17.96 0.30 -26.63
CA SER A 67 18.25 1.57 -27.29
C SER A 67 19.33 2.34 -26.52
N ASP A 68 20.26 2.96 -27.26
CA ASP A 68 21.23 3.88 -26.71
C ASP A 68 20.75 5.31 -26.99
N ALA A 69 20.60 6.10 -25.93
CA ALA A 69 20.07 7.45 -26.02
C ALA A 69 20.76 8.34 -24.97
N ALA A 70 21.05 9.57 -25.35
CA ALA A 70 21.54 10.57 -24.40
C ALA A 70 20.47 10.83 -23.33
N TRP A 71 20.90 11.09 -22.09
CA TRP A 71 19.97 11.43 -21.00
C TRP A 71 19.11 12.63 -21.37
N GLY A 72 17.80 12.53 -21.18
CA GLY A 72 16.85 13.56 -21.59
C GLY A 72 16.42 13.50 -23.05
N ALA A 73 16.91 12.55 -23.85
CA ALA A 73 16.42 12.37 -25.21
C ALA A 73 14.98 11.86 -25.18
N HIS A 74 14.13 12.44 -26.01
CA HIS A 74 12.71 12.10 -26.12
C HIS A 74 12.33 11.77 -27.56
N GLY A 75 11.15 11.19 -27.77
CA GLY A 75 10.62 10.89 -29.10
C GLY A 75 10.84 9.47 -29.60
N LEU A 76 11.53 8.61 -28.83
CA LEU A 76 11.58 7.18 -29.11
C LEU A 76 10.23 6.54 -28.77
N LEU A 77 9.62 5.88 -29.74
CA LEU A 77 8.39 5.13 -29.57
C LEU A 77 8.72 3.67 -29.20
N LEU A 78 7.96 3.09 -28.28
CA LEU A 78 8.11 1.69 -27.90
C LEU A 78 7.35 0.81 -28.89
N HIS A 79 8.09 -0.09 -29.54
CA HIS A 79 7.59 -1.07 -30.47
C HIS A 79 8.20 -2.42 -30.11
N SER A 80 7.33 -3.37 -29.73
CA SER A 80 7.71 -4.71 -29.30
C SER A 80 8.63 -5.38 -30.32
N GLY A 81 9.78 -5.85 -29.84
CA GLY A 81 10.79 -6.54 -30.65
C GLY A 81 11.53 -5.67 -31.66
N HIS A 82 11.31 -4.34 -31.66
CA HIS A 82 11.97 -3.40 -32.59
C HIS A 82 12.77 -2.32 -31.87
N THR A 83 12.14 -1.63 -30.91
CA THR A 83 12.79 -0.57 -30.12
C THR A 83 12.83 -0.89 -28.63
N THR A 84 12.11 -1.93 -28.19
CA THR A 84 12.18 -2.48 -26.83
C THR A 84 11.94 -3.99 -26.81
N ASN A 85 12.45 -4.66 -25.78
CA ASN A 85 12.24 -6.09 -25.49
C ASN A 85 10.92 -6.39 -24.78
N PHE A 86 10.18 -5.37 -24.33
CA PHE A 86 8.82 -5.55 -23.79
C PHE A 86 7.82 -5.95 -24.88
N SER A 87 6.87 -6.80 -24.52
CA SER A 87 5.71 -7.14 -25.35
C SER A 87 4.73 -5.97 -25.48
N ASP A 88 3.81 -6.02 -26.46
CA ASP A 88 2.80 -4.97 -26.66
C ASP A 88 1.92 -4.73 -25.42
N ARG A 89 1.64 -5.81 -24.67
CA ARG A 89 0.84 -5.76 -23.45
C ARG A 89 1.61 -5.10 -22.30
N GLU A 90 2.89 -5.44 -22.14
CA GLU A 90 3.77 -4.81 -21.15
C GLU A 90 4.02 -3.33 -21.47
N ILE A 91 4.16 -2.97 -22.75
CA ILE A 91 4.23 -1.56 -23.20
C ILE A 91 2.98 -0.79 -22.76
N THR A 92 1.79 -1.39 -22.94
CA THR A 92 0.53 -0.78 -22.48
C THR A 92 0.54 -0.55 -20.97
N TYR A 93 0.95 -1.55 -20.19
CA TYR A 93 1.10 -1.41 -18.74
C TYR A 93 2.14 -0.36 -18.35
N ILE A 94 3.26 -0.24 -19.06
CA ILE A 94 4.27 0.80 -18.80
C ILE A 94 3.65 2.19 -18.92
N TYR A 95 2.86 2.44 -19.96
CA TYR A 95 2.18 3.71 -20.14
C TYR A 95 1.14 3.97 -19.05
N GLU A 96 0.29 2.98 -18.75
CA GLU A 96 -0.72 3.09 -17.69
C GLU A 96 -0.07 3.37 -16.32
N GLN A 97 0.97 2.61 -15.96
CA GLN A 97 1.66 2.76 -14.68
C GLN A 97 2.41 4.09 -14.61
N PHE A 98 3.03 4.56 -15.69
CA PHE A 98 3.61 5.90 -15.74
C PHE A 98 2.58 6.99 -15.40
N HIS A 99 1.38 6.91 -15.98
CA HIS A 99 0.31 7.85 -15.69
C HIS A 99 -0.24 7.71 -14.27
N LEU A 100 -0.28 6.51 -13.70
CA LEU A 100 -0.65 6.32 -12.29
C LEU A 100 0.38 6.93 -11.34
N LEU A 101 1.68 6.87 -11.65
CA LEU A 101 2.71 7.56 -10.84
C LEU A 101 2.52 9.08 -10.84
N LEU A 102 2.05 9.67 -11.96
CA LEU A 102 1.66 11.09 -12.03
C LEU A 102 0.45 11.40 -11.14
N VAL A 103 -0.62 10.60 -11.27
CA VAL A 103 -1.86 10.79 -10.49
C VAL A 103 -1.60 10.65 -8.99
N GLN A 104 -0.69 9.75 -8.61
CA GLN A 104 -0.29 9.54 -7.22
C GLN A 104 0.67 10.61 -6.69
N GLY A 105 1.14 11.53 -7.55
CA GLY A 105 2.07 12.59 -7.19
C GLY A 105 3.49 12.10 -6.89
N ILE A 106 3.84 10.86 -7.25
CA ILE A 106 5.20 10.32 -7.09
C ILE A 106 6.15 11.02 -8.06
N ILE A 107 5.67 11.26 -9.29
CA ILE A 107 6.34 12.08 -10.29
C ILE A 107 5.43 13.24 -10.70
N ALA A 108 6.02 14.33 -11.18
CA ALA A 108 5.29 15.49 -11.70
C ALA A 108 5.88 15.94 -13.05
N PRO A 109 5.05 16.48 -13.97
CA PRO A 109 5.54 16.99 -15.25
C PRO A 109 6.54 18.14 -15.08
N GLY A 110 7.46 18.25 -16.03
CA GLY A 110 8.50 19.25 -16.08
C GLY A 110 9.75 18.91 -15.28
N ALA A 111 10.87 19.51 -15.66
CA ALA A 111 12.16 19.38 -14.98
C ALA A 111 13.01 20.64 -15.15
N ILE A 112 13.96 20.85 -14.25
CA ILE A 112 14.77 22.08 -14.20
C ILE A 112 15.88 22.01 -15.26
N GLY A 113 16.18 23.15 -15.90
CA GLY A 113 17.20 23.24 -16.94
C GLY A 113 16.57 23.18 -18.33
N ASN A 114 17.18 22.42 -19.24
CA ASN A 114 16.79 22.39 -20.67
C ASN A 114 15.59 21.47 -20.98
N TYR A 115 14.89 20.97 -19.97
CA TYR A 115 13.75 20.05 -20.12
C TYR A 115 12.41 20.79 -20.29
N GLY A 116 12.23 21.94 -19.64
CA GLY A 116 10.96 22.69 -19.69
C GLY A 116 9.87 22.13 -18.76
N PRO A 117 8.65 22.73 -18.77
CA PRO A 117 7.65 22.52 -17.72
C PRO A 117 6.65 21.38 -17.98
N ASN A 118 6.74 20.68 -19.11
CA ASN A 118 5.72 19.74 -19.56
C ASN A 118 6.28 18.34 -19.78
N LEU A 119 5.38 17.35 -19.92
CA LEU A 119 5.72 16.05 -20.50
C LEU A 119 6.34 16.23 -21.89
N PRO A 120 7.27 15.35 -22.30
CA PRO A 120 7.62 14.05 -21.71
C PRO A 120 8.62 14.15 -20.55
N TYR A 121 9.02 15.36 -20.16
CA TYR A 121 9.94 15.55 -19.05
C TYR A 121 9.22 15.56 -17.72
N PHE A 122 9.89 15.03 -16.69
CA PHE A 122 9.34 14.93 -15.35
C PHE A 122 10.46 14.94 -14.31
N HIS A 123 10.06 15.16 -13.06
CA HIS A 123 10.90 14.94 -11.89
C HIS A 123 10.14 14.09 -10.86
N VAL A 124 10.89 13.38 -10.02
CA VAL A 124 10.34 12.73 -8.83
C VAL A 124 10.10 13.82 -7.79
N THR A 125 8.90 13.85 -7.21
CA THR A 125 8.55 14.86 -6.21
C THR A 125 9.24 14.56 -4.88
N GLU A 126 9.27 15.52 -3.94
CA GLU A 126 9.76 15.25 -2.58
C GLU A 126 8.99 14.10 -1.91
N TYR A 127 7.69 14.01 -2.17
CA TYR A 127 6.85 12.89 -1.74
C TYR A 127 7.26 11.58 -2.41
N GLY A 128 7.52 11.59 -3.72
CA GLY A 128 8.01 10.43 -4.46
C GLY A 128 9.34 9.91 -3.90
N ILE A 129 10.30 10.79 -3.58
CA ILE A 129 11.58 10.40 -2.99
C ILE A 129 11.38 9.65 -1.66
N LYS A 130 10.46 10.12 -0.80
CA LYS A 130 10.09 9.41 0.45
C LYS A 130 9.45 8.05 0.18
N CYS A 131 8.68 7.91 -0.90
CA CYS A 131 8.10 6.63 -1.30
C CYS A 131 9.19 5.64 -1.73
N LEU A 132 10.15 6.09 -2.53
CA LEU A 132 11.26 5.26 -3.01
C LEU A 132 12.17 4.76 -1.88
N SER A 133 12.33 5.53 -0.79
CA SER A 133 13.14 5.11 0.36
C SER A 133 12.48 4.05 1.24
N THR A 134 11.15 3.90 1.18
CA THR A 134 10.40 3.13 2.19
C THR A 134 10.17 1.66 1.81
N ARG A 135 10.31 1.27 0.53
CA ARG A 135 10.35 -0.13 -0.01
C ARG A 135 9.42 -1.20 0.63
N ASP A 136 8.29 -0.82 1.22
CA ASP A 136 7.40 -1.76 1.91
C ASP A 136 6.17 -2.14 1.05
N VAL A 137 5.38 -3.12 1.50
CA VAL A 137 4.06 -3.39 0.89
C VAL A 137 3.13 -2.24 1.22
N LEU A 138 3.03 -1.32 0.27
CA LEU A 138 2.26 -0.11 0.42
C LEU A 138 0.82 -0.35 -0.05
N PRO A 139 -0.17 0.44 0.41
CA PRO A 139 -1.58 0.31 0.04
C PRO A 139 -1.83 0.57 -1.45
N TYR A 140 -0.79 0.93 -2.19
CA TYR A 140 -0.85 1.08 -3.62
C TYR A 140 -0.79 -0.24 -4.39
N ASP A 141 -0.23 -1.29 -3.80
CA ASP A 141 -0.37 -2.66 -4.29
C ASP A 141 -1.68 -3.25 -3.73
N VAL A 142 -2.79 -2.95 -4.40
CA VAL A 142 -4.13 -3.35 -3.93
C VAL A 142 -4.25 -4.86 -3.81
N ASP A 143 -3.75 -5.59 -4.80
CA ASP A 143 -3.85 -7.04 -4.87
C ASP A 143 -2.96 -7.70 -3.82
N GLY A 144 -1.69 -7.30 -3.71
CA GLY A 144 -0.77 -7.85 -2.70
C GLY A 144 -1.20 -7.49 -1.28
N TYR A 145 -1.75 -6.29 -1.06
CA TYR A 145 -2.31 -5.90 0.24
C TYR A 145 -3.56 -6.74 0.59
N LEU A 146 -4.47 -6.95 -0.36
CA LEU A 146 -5.65 -7.78 -0.16
C LEU A 146 -5.30 -9.25 0.03
N ASP A 147 -4.32 -9.78 -0.70
CA ASP A 147 -3.86 -11.16 -0.57
C ASP A 147 -3.30 -11.42 0.83
N LYS A 148 -2.53 -10.48 1.39
CA LYS A 148 -2.07 -10.56 2.79
C LYS A 148 -3.24 -10.73 3.76
N ILE A 149 -4.30 -9.93 3.61
CA ILE A 149 -5.46 -10.02 4.50
C ILE A 149 -6.28 -11.28 4.22
N ARG A 150 -6.48 -11.64 2.95
CA ARG A 150 -7.21 -12.85 2.52
C ARG A 150 -6.58 -14.13 3.05
N ASN A 151 -5.25 -14.16 3.20
CA ASN A 151 -4.52 -15.30 3.76
C ASN A 151 -4.67 -15.46 5.28
N ILE A 152 -5.27 -14.48 5.98
CA ILE A 152 -5.58 -14.61 7.40
C ILE A 152 -6.77 -15.55 7.57
N LEU A 153 -6.61 -16.56 8.41
CA LEU A 153 -7.62 -17.60 8.63
C LEU A 153 -8.93 -17.01 9.15
N GLY A 154 -10.03 -17.28 8.45
CA GLY A 154 -11.39 -16.95 8.88
C GLY A 154 -11.83 -15.51 8.60
N VAL A 155 -11.09 -14.77 7.76
CA VAL A 155 -11.43 -13.41 7.33
C VAL A 155 -12.81 -13.33 6.67
N ASP A 156 -13.54 -12.27 7.01
CA ASP A 156 -14.86 -11.96 6.47
C ASP A 156 -14.76 -11.29 5.08
N GLU A 157 -15.66 -11.62 4.17
CA GLU A 157 -15.73 -11.03 2.83
C GLU A 157 -16.05 -9.52 2.90
N TRP A 158 -16.86 -9.11 3.87
CA TRP A 158 -17.15 -7.68 4.09
C TRP A 158 -15.91 -6.89 4.54
N LEU A 159 -15.01 -7.50 5.31
CA LEU A 159 -13.73 -6.90 5.66
C LEU A 159 -12.92 -6.62 4.38
N LEU A 160 -12.81 -7.61 3.50
CA LEU A 160 -12.08 -7.48 2.23
C LEU A 160 -12.70 -6.40 1.33
N PHE A 161 -14.04 -6.33 1.28
CA PHE A 161 -14.76 -5.29 0.55
C PHE A 161 -14.42 -3.88 1.07
N TYR A 162 -14.50 -3.66 2.38
CA TYR A 162 -14.20 -2.34 2.96
C TYR A 162 -12.73 -1.95 2.81
N VAL A 163 -11.82 -2.91 2.94
CA VAL A 163 -10.39 -2.67 2.67
C VAL A 163 -10.17 -2.31 1.21
N HIS A 164 -10.77 -3.04 0.27
CA HIS A 164 -10.65 -2.75 -1.16
C HIS A 164 -11.11 -1.32 -1.48
N GLU A 165 -12.28 -0.91 -0.97
CA GLU A 165 -12.78 0.46 -1.18
C GLU A 165 -11.88 1.51 -0.49
N ALA A 166 -11.35 1.22 0.70
CA ALA A 166 -10.38 2.09 1.35
C ALA A 166 -9.12 2.30 0.49
N LEU A 167 -8.57 1.22 -0.07
CA LEU A 167 -7.38 1.27 -0.93
C LEU A 167 -7.65 2.08 -2.21
N ARG A 168 -8.84 1.95 -2.81
CA ARG A 168 -9.25 2.76 -3.97
C ARG A 168 -9.31 4.24 -3.63
N CYS A 169 -9.91 4.60 -2.50
CA CYS A 169 -9.93 5.99 -2.02
C CYS A 169 -8.51 6.52 -1.77
N PHE A 170 -7.63 5.74 -1.16
CA PHE A 170 -6.25 6.13 -0.91
C PHE A 170 -5.47 6.39 -2.21
N ASN A 171 -5.63 5.49 -3.18
CA ASN A 171 -5.01 5.61 -4.49
C ASN A 171 -5.54 6.80 -5.29
N ALA A 172 -6.81 7.15 -5.11
CA ALA A 172 -7.44 8.35 -5.67
C ALA A 172 -7.12 9.64 -4.88
N ASN A 173 -6.28 9.56 -3.84
CA ASN A 173 -5.94 10.65 -2.94
C ASN A 173 -7.15 11.25 -2.17
N CYS A 174 -8.21 10.46 -2.00
CA CYS A 174 -9.34 10.75 -1.11
C CYS A 174 -9.04 10.18 0.28
N LEU A 175 -8.13 10.83 1.00
CA LEU A 175 -7.50 10.32 2.22
C LEU A 175 -8.50 10.12 3.37
N GLU A 176 -9.39 11.07 3.59
CA GLU A 176 -10.42 10.99 4.62
C GLU A 176 -11.43 9.88 4.31
N ALA A 177 -11.87 9.79 3.05
CA ALA A 177 -12.77 8.73 2.59
C ALA A 177 -12.12 7.35 2.76
N SER A 178 -10.83 7.24 2.46
CA SER A 178 -10.05 6.01 2.65
C SER A 178 -10.08 5.55 4.10
N VAL A 179 -9.88 6.46 5.05
CA VAL A 179 -9.87 6.11 6.46
C VAL A 179 -11.28 5.79 6.94
N ILE A 180 -12.32 6.51 6.50
CA ILE A 180 -13.72 6.19 6.81
C ILE A 180 -14.07 4.76 6.39
N MET A 181 -13.61 4.31 5.21
CA MET A 181 -13.86 2.94 4.73
C MET A 181 -13.22 1.86 5.61
N LEU A 182 -12.14 2.15 6.34
CA LEU A 182 -11.56 1.22 7.33
C LEU A 182 -12.37 1.16 8.64
N GLY A 183 -13.19 2.16 8.93
CA GLY A 183 -13.95 2.25 10.20
C GLY A 183 -14.86 1.05 10.50
N PRO A 184 -15.72 0.60 9.57
CA PRO A 184 -16.55 -0.58 9.76
C PRO A 184 -15.74 -1.83 10.10
N ALA A 185 -14.65 -2.05 9.37
CA ALA A 185 -13.73 -3.17 9.55
C ALA A 185 -13.08 -3.23 10.95
N LEU A 186 -12.78 -2.07 11.56
CA LEU A 186 -12.19 -1.99 12.90
C LEU A 186 -13.20 -2.30 14.03
N THR A 187 -14.50 -2.19 13.77
CA THR A 187 -15.53 -2.32 14.82
C THR A 187 -16.16 -3.71 14.92
N SER A 188 -16.04 -4.55 13.89
CA SER A 188 -16.75 -5.83 13.79
C SER A 188 -16.26 -6.92 14.76
N TYR A 189 -15.12 -6.74 15.44
CA TYR A 189 -14.50 -7.81 16.24
C TYR A 189 -14.89 -7.83 17.72
N LEU A 190 -15.59 -6.79 18.19
CA LEU A 190 -15.84 -6.59 19.62
C LEU A 190 -16.73 -7.67 20.24
N GLY A 191 -17.65 -8.26 19.48
CA GLY A 191 -18.66 -9.21 19.97
C GLY A 191 -18.20 -10.64 20.25
N ILE A 192 -16.95 -11.00 19.89
CA ILE A 192 -16.52 -12.40 19.79
C ILE A 192 -15.76 -12.88 21.04
N TYR A 193 -15.16 -11.98 21.81
CA TYR A 193 -14.13 -12.32 22.81
C TYR A 193 -14.62 -12.83 24.17
N ALA A 194 -15.91 -12.68 24.51
CA ALA A 194 -16.45 -13.14 25.81
C ALA A 194 -17.85 -13.73 25.66
N PRO A 195 -18.01 -15.03 25.35
CA PRO A 195 -19.33 -15.64 25.23
C PRO A 195 -20.16 -15.52 26.53
N GLU A 196 -19.55 -15.66 27.70
CA GLU A 196 -20.22 -15.57 29.02
C GLU A 196 -20.72 -14.15 29.36
N LYS A 197 -20.06 -13.12 28.83
CA LYS A 197 -20.39 -11.70 29.06
C LYS A 197 -20.88 -11.01 27.79
N LYS A 198 -21.15 -11.78 26.74
CA LYS A 198 -21.49 -11.27 25.41
C LYS A 198 -22.72 -10.39 25.47
N GLU A 199 -23.76 -10.87 26.14
CA GLU A 199 -25.03 -10.16 26.25
C GLU A 199 -24.90 -8.87 27.07
N GLU A 200 -24.13 -8.88 28.17
CA GLU A 200 -23.85 -7.69 28.97
C GLU A 200 -23.05 -6.64 28.17
N MET A 201 -22.01 -7.09 27.47
CA MET A 201 -21.18 -6.24 26.63
C MET A 201 -21.96 -5.66 25.44
N VAL A 202 -22.73 -6.48 24.73
CA VAL A 202 -23.57 -6.03 23.61
C VAL A 202 -24.58 -4.99 24.08
N ASN A 203 -25.25 -5.24 25.22
CA ASN A 203 -26.16 -4.26 25.82
C ASN A 203 -25.47 -2.95 26.21
N GLU A 204 -24.25 -2.99 26.79
CA GLU A 204 -23.47 -1.77 27.07
C GLU A 204 -23.04 -1.04 25.80
N LEU A 205 -22.67 -1.77 24.74
CA LEU A 205 -22.29 -1.21 23.44
C LEU A 205 -23.46 -0.58 22.69
N GLU A 206 -24.65 -1.17 22.76
CA GLU A 206 -25.88 -0.65 22.12
C GLU A 206 -26.37 0.62 22.81
N LYS A 207 -26.28 0.69 24.15
CA LYS A 207 -26.68 1.88 24.92
C LYS A 207 -25.73 3.06 24.75
N ASN A 208 -24.48 2.83 24.33
CA ASN A 208 -23.49 3.89 24.16
C ASN A 208 -23.46 4.39 22.71
N MET A 209 -23.99 5.59 22.46
CA MET A 209 -23.91 6.21 21.12
C MET A 209 -22.51 6.73 20.79
N ASN A 210 -21.66 6.97 21.80
CA ASN A 210 -20.30 7.48 21.60
C ASN A 210 -19.31 6.32 21.35
N ILE A 211 -18.68 6.33 20.17
CA ILE A 211 -17.74 5.29 19.74
C ILE A 211 -16.44 5.25 20.56
N SER A 212 -15.96 6.39 21.08
CA SER A 212 -14.81 6.38 22.02
C SER A 212 -15.15 5.60 23.29
N ASN A 213 -16.38 5.74 23.78
CA ASN A 213 -16.85 4.99 24.94
C ASN A 213 -17.00 3.50 24.63
N LYS A 214 -17.42 3.14 23.40
CA LYS A 214 -17.43 1.73 22.95
C LYS A 214 -16.05 1.09 23.00
N TYR A 215 -14.99 1.84 22.70
CA TYR A 215 -13.62 1.35 22.83
C TYR A 215 -13.20 1.16 24.30
N SER A 216 -13.56 2.07 25.20
CA SER A 216 -13.31 1.89 26.65
C SER A 216 -14.04 0.66 27.20
N ILE A 217 -15.26 0.40 26.71
CA ILE A 217 -16.03 -0.81 27.03
C ILE A 217 -15.27 -2.06 26.55
N TYR A 218 -14.69 -2.03 25.35
CA TYR A 218 -13.85 -3.11 24.86
C TYR A 218 -12.66 -3.41 25.78
N ILE A 219 -11.89 -2.39 26.18
CA ILE A 219 -10.74 -2.58 27.08
C ILE A 219 -11.18 -3.21 28.40
N LYS A 220 -12.31 -2.76 28.96
CA LYS A 220 -12.90 -3.31 30.20
C LYS A 220 -13.16 -4.82 30.07
N TYR A 221 -13.80 -5.27 28.99
CA TYR A 221 -14.07 -6.69 28.79
C TYR A 221 -12.83 -7.50 28.42
N PHE A 222 -11.91 -6.94 27.64
CA PHE A 222 -10.63 -7.59 27.33
C PHE A 222 -9.79 -7.84 28.59
N ASP A 223 -9.70 -6.86 29.49
CA ASP A 223 -8.99 -7.01 30.76
C ASP A 223 -9.65 -8.04 31.68
N PHE A 224 -10.97 -8.18 31.61
CA PHE A 224 -11.70 -9.24 32.32
C PHE A 224 -11.35 -10.63 31.77
N ILE A 225 -11.38 -10.80 30.45
CA ILE A 225 -11.03 -12.05 29.77
C ILE A 225 -9.58 -12.43 30.06
N LYS A 226 -8.67 -11.46 30.00
CA LYS A 226 -7.25 -11.65 30.27
C LYS A 226 -6.97 -12.22 31.67
N LYS A 227 -7.80 -11.88 32.65
CA LYS A 227 -7.72 -12.42 34.01
C LYS A 227 -8.37 -13.79 34.16
N SER A 228 -9.34 -14.12 33.30
CA SER A 228 -10.20 -15.29 33.43
C SER A 228 -9.65 -16.51 32.68
N ILE A 229 -8.93 -16.30 31.57
CA ILE A 229 -8.40 -17.40 30.74
C ILE A 229 -6.96 -17.71 31.10
N THR A 230 -6.71 -18.95 31.52
CA THR A 230 -5.38 -19.43 31.92
C THR A 230 -4.64 -20.21 30.84
N ALA A 231 -5.30 -20.52 29.72
CA ALA A 231 -4.74 -21.31 28.61
C ALA A 231 -3.44 -20.70 28.07
N ASP A 232 -2.41 -21.53 27.90
CA ASP A 232 -1.09 -21.08 27.45
C ASP A 232 -1.11 -20.57 26.00
N THR A 233 -1.98 -21.12 25.17
CA THR A 233 -2.26 -20.60 23.82
C THR A 233 -2.77 -19.17 23.85
N PHE A 234 -3.68 -18.82 24.76
CA PHE A 234 -4.16 -17.45 24.94
C PHE A 234 -3.04 -16.52 25.45
N LYS A 235 -2.24 -16.98 26.43
CA LYS A 235 -1.11 -16.19 26.97
C LYS A 235 -0.07 -15.86 25.90
N SER A 236 0.16 -16.75 24.94
CA SER A 236 1.08 -16.51 23.81
C SER A 236 0.61 -15.42 22.85
N LEU A 237 -0.69 -15.10 22.81
CA LEU A 237 -1.26 -14.03 21.98
C LEU A 237 -1.20 -12.65 22.67
N LEU A 238 -1.17 -12.61 24.01
CA LEU A 238 -1.16 -11.36 24.78
C LEU A 238 -0.04 -10.36 24.42
N PRO A 239 1.20 -10.78 24.11
CA PRO A 239 2.25 -9.85 23.66
C PRO A 239 1.91 -9.09 22.38
N GLN A 240 1.04 -9.64 21.52
CA GLN A 240 0.59 -8.98 20.29
C GLN A 240 -0.47 -7.91 20.55
N MET A 241 -1.07 -7.91 21.75
CA MET A 241 -2.04 -6.93 22.25
C MET A 241 -1.48 -6.22 23.48
N ASP A 242 -0.30 -5.62 23.31
CA ASP A 242 0.27 -4.76 24.35
C ASP A 242 -0.48 -3.42 24.44
N LYS A 243 -0.11 -2.61 25.44
CA LYS A 243 -0.73 -1.30 25.67
C LYS A 243 -0.54 -0.35 24.47
N CYS A 244 0.56 -0.47 23.73
CA CYS A 244 0.86 0.37 22.57
C CYS A 244 -0.08 0.02 21.41
N ALA A 245 -0.19 -1.26 21.07
CA ALA A 245 -1.10 -1.78 20.05
C ALA A 245 -2.56 -1.40 20.34
N MET A 246 -3.01 -1.61 21.58
CA MET A 246 -4.36 -1.20 22.00
C MET A 246 -4.56 0.31 21.83
N THR A 247 -3.62 1.14 22.28
CA THR A 247 -3.73 2.61 22.13
C THR A 247 -3.80 3.02 20.66
N SER A 248 -3.00 2.41 19.78
CA SER A 248 -3.04 2.65 18.34
C SER A 248 -4.39 2.25 17.72
N TYR A 249 -4.96 1.10 18.12
CA TYR A 249 -6.26 0.66 17.64
C TYR A 249 -7.40 1.56 18.12
N ALA A 250 -7.33 2.04 19.37
CA ALA A 250 -8.26 3.04 19.91
C ALA A 250 -8.26 4.32 19.06
N ASN A 251 -7.05 4.77 18.70
CA ASN A 251 -6.87 5.95 17.89
C ASN A 251 -7.40 5.75 16.48
N PHE A 252 -7.22 4.58 15.85
CA PHE A 252 -7.82 4.30 14.54
C PHE A 252 -9.35 4.38 14.59
N VAL A 253 -10.00 3.75 15.58
CA VAL A 253 -11.46 3.82 15.74
C VAL A 253 -11.93 5.26 15.96
N ARG A 254 -11.19 6.04 16.75
CA ARG A 254 -11.50 7.47 17.01
C ARG A 254 -11.38 8.33 15.75
N ILE A 255 -10.28 8.19 15.00
CA ILE A 255 -10.03 8.97 13.77
C ILE A 255 -11.10 8.63 12.72
N THR A 256 -11.32 7.33 12.48
CA THR A 256 -12.18 6.83 11.41
C THR A 256 -13.67 7.17 11.59
N ARG A 257 -14.18 7.25 12.82
CA ARG A 257 -15.63 7.48 13.06
C ARG A 257 -16.01 8.74 13.82
N ASN A 258 -15.13 9.35 14.63
CA ASN A 258 -15.49 10.55 15.39
C ASN A 258 -14.96 11.83 14.73
N GLN A 259 -13.70 11.82 14.30
CA GLN A 259 -13.07 13.01 13.73
C GLN A 259 -13.44 13.20 12.25
N LEU A 260 -13.50 12.12 11.46
CA LEU A 260 -13.82 12.22 10.04
C LEU A 260 -15.32 12.22 9.72
N ALA A 261 -16.19 11.80 10.64
CA ALA A 261 -17.64 11.88 10.47
C ALA A 261 -18.21 13.26 10.85
N HIS A 262 -17.42 14.10 11.51
CA HIS A 262 -17.76 15.47 11.89
C HIS A 262 -16.72 16.42 11.26
N PRO A 263 -17.00 17.00 10.06
CA PRO A 263 -16.00 17.59 9.17
C PRO A 263 -15.21 18.81 9.67
N ASN A 264 -15.33 19.20 10.93
CA ASN A 264 -15.05 20.59 11.28
C ASN A 264 -13.57 20.97 11.40
N ASP A 265 -12.59 20.06 11.54
CA ASP A 265 -11.18 20.47 11.73
C ASP A 265 -10.09 19.41 11.43
N THR A 266 -10.39 18.28 10.78
CA THR A 266 -9.38 17.20 10.62
C THR A 266 -9.05 16.94 9.16
N SER A 267 -7.92 17.47 8.69
CA SER A 267 -7.29 17.09 7.42
C SER A 267 -6.29 15.96 7.69
N MET A 268 -6.39 14.85 6.96
CA MET A 268 -5.44 13.75 7.10
C MET A 268 -4.30 13.91 6.10
N GLU A 269 -3.06 13.77 6.55
CA GLU A 269 -1.92 13.69 5.63
C GLU A 269 -1.79 12.29 5.04
N ARG A 270 -1.29 12.22 3.80
CA ARG A 270 -1.11 10.94 3.09
C ARG A 270 -0.21 9.97 3.86
N LEU A 271 0.81 10.50 4.55
CA LEU A 271 1.70 9.71 5.40
C LEU A 271 0.97 9.13 6.61
N GLU A 272 0.05 9.89 7.22
CA GLU A 272 -0.77 9.40 8.33
C GLU A 272 -1.67 8.26 7.90
N VAL A 273 -2.36 8.41 6.77
CA VAL A 273 -3.20 7.34 6.20
C VAL A 273 -2.38 6.12 5.81
N LEU A 274 -1.17 6.33 5.27
CA LEU A 274 -0.25 5.24 4.97
C LEU A 274 0.14 4.45 6.23
N MET A 275 0.48 5.13 7.33
CA MET A 275 0.80 4.48 8.60
C MET A 275 -0.39 3.67 9.14
N ILE A 276 -1.62 4.14 8.94
CA ILE A 276 -2.84 3.41 9.30
C ILE A 276 -2.90 2.10 8.52
N PHE A 277 -2.74 2.11 7.20
CA PHE A 277 -2.77 0.89 6.39
C PHE A 277 -1.64 -0.10 6.75
N ILE A 278 -0.40 0.39 6.93
CA ILE A 278 0.72 -0.49 7.33
C ILE A 278 0.39 -1.21 8.64
N SER A 279 -0.16 -0.48 9.61
CA SER A 279 -0.55 -1.04 10.91
C SER A 279 -1.79 -1.93 10.85
N PHE A 280 -2.66 -1.71 9.87
CA PHE A 280 -3.96 -2.36 9.76
C PHE A 280 -3.85 -3.85 9.42
N VAL A 281 -2.89 -4.24 8.57
CA VAL A 281 -2.64 -5.68 8.31
C VAL A 281 -2.33 -6.39 9.63
N LYS A 282 -1.43 -5.81 10.44
CA LYS A 282 -1.06 -6.42 11.72
C LYS A 282 -2.21 -6.43 12.73
N TYR A 283 -3.06 -5.41 12.69
CA TYR A 283 -4.30 -5.38 13.45
C TYR A 283 -5.19 -6.57 13.08
N CYS A 284 -5.47 -6.79 11.79
CA CYS A 284 -6.29 -7.91 11.33
C CYS A 284 -5.71 -9.26 11.76
N GLU A 285 -4.42 -9.50 11.55
CA GLU A 285 -3.76 -10.75 11.98
C GLU A 285 -3.98 -11.01 13.47
N THR A 286 -3.78 -9.98 14.29
CA THR A 286 -3.90 -10.07 15.75
C THR A 286 -5.34 -10.35 16.15
N GLN A 287 -6.32 -9.59 15.63
CA GLN A 287 -7.73 -9.78 15.97
C GLN A 287 -8.23 -11.17 15.56
N TYR A 288 -7.91 -11.62 14.35
CA TYR A 288 -8.31 -12.95 13.89
C TYR A 288 -7.63 -14.09 14.64
N ALA A 289 -6.40 -13.92 15.11
CA ALA A 289 -5.76 -14.89 16.00
C ALA A 289 -6.56 -15.08 17.29
N PHE A 290 -7.02 -13.98 17.93
CA PHE A 290 -7.88 -14.06 19.10
C PHE A 290 -9.25 -14.66 18.75
N ILE A 291 -9.90 -14.24 17.65
CA ILE A 291 -11.21 -14.78 17.22
C ILE A 291 -11.15 -16.29 17.01
N ASN A 292 -10.13 -16.76 16.32
CA ASN A 292 -9.97 -18.19 16.05
C ASN A 292 -9.68 -18.98 17.34
N PHE A 293 -8.96 -18.40 18.31
CA PHE A 293 -8.83 -19.01 19.62
C PHE A 293 -10.19 -19.24 20.31
N PHE A 294 -11.06 -18.22 20.31
CA PHE A 294 -12.41 -18.30 20.93
C PHE A 294 -13.44 -19.11 20.12
N LYS A 295 -13.24 -19.29 18.82
CA LYS A 295 -14.11 -20.18 18.01
C LYS A 295 -13.77 -21.65 18.23
N ASN A 296 -12.52 -21.95 18.57
CA ASN A 296 -12.00 -23.30 18.68
C ASN A 296 -11.89 -23.82 20.13
N ASN A 297 -12.18 -22.98 21.14
CA ASN A 297 -12.20 -23.32 22.58
C ASN A 297 -13.45 -22.70 23.22
#